data_AF-A0A8J3HYN3-F1
#
_entry.id   AF-A0A8J3HYN3-F1
#
_cell.length_a   1.000
_cell.length_b   1.000
_cell.length_c   1.000
_cell.angle_alpha   90.00
_cell.angle_beta   90.00
_cell.angle_gamma   90.00
#
_symmetry.space_group_name_H-M   'P 1'
#
loop_
_entity.id
_entity.type
_entity.pdbx_description
1 polymer ?
#
loop_
_entity_poly.entity_id
_entity_poly.type
_entity_poly.pdbx_seq_one_letter_code
_entity_poly.pdbx_strand_id
1 'polypeptide(L)'
;MKDMLKRPSAPQAGTFALNREERAQLNTIIDLLIPSDDDFPSPSSLQLIDEFLFYFRPSQQRQVTRMLNLKRLLLVLHNLNQAAGGDFCQISKEQQNYLLHQLEQQEPAFFQELWTLATHSYYTRLAGKKAIH
;
A
#
# COMPACT_ATOMS: atom_id res chain seq x y z
N MET A 1 4.31 -37.61 -7.31
CA MET A 1 3.86 -36.43 -8.09
C MET A 1 2.48 -36.04 -7.58
N LYS A 2 2.40 -35.09 -6.65
CA LYS A 2 1.15 -34.50 -6.16
C LYS A 2 1.38 -33.01 -6.05
N ASP A 3 1.25 -32.34 -7.19
CA ASP A 3 1.16 -30.90 -7.30
C ASP A 3 -0.09 -30.43 -6.55
N MET A 4 0.10 -30.11 -5.27
CA MET A 4 -0.85 -29.34 -4.49
C MET A 4 -0.79 -27.89 -4.98
N LEU A 5 -1.55 -27.62 -6.04
CA LEU A 5 -1.94 -26.28 -6.43
C LEU A 5 -2.71 -25.64 -5.26
N LYS A 6 -1.97 -24.98 -4.36
CA LYS A 6 -2.53 -24.04 -3.39
C LYS A 6 -3.16 -22.90 -4.19
N ARG A 7 -4.47 -22.98 -4.39
CA ARG A 7 -5.26 -21.83 -4.86
C ARG A 7 -5.14 -20.74 -3.79
N PRO A 8 -4.76 -19.50 -4.15
CA PRO A 8 -4.84 -18.41 -3.20
C PRO A 8 -6.30 -18.23 -2.78
N SER A 9 -6.55 -18.23 -1.47
CA SER A 9 -7.85 -18.03 -0.87
C SER A 9 -8.49 -16.76 -1.42
N ALA A 10 -9.72 -16.86 -1.93
CA ALA A 10 -10.48 -15.71 -2.36
C ALA A 10 -10.67 -14.72 -1.19
N PRO A 11 -10.52 -13.41 -1.42
CA PRO A 11 -10.73 -12.41 -0.38
C PRO A 11 -12.18 -12.45 0.09
N GLN A 12 -12.39 -12.72 1.39
CA GLN A 12 -13.70 -12.74 2.01
C GLN A 12 -14.29 -11.33 2.02
N ALA A 13 -15.45 -11.19 1.36
CA ALA A 13 -16.28 -10.00 1.43
C ALA A 13 -16.78 -9.78 2.86
N GLY A 14 -16.47 -8.63 3.47
CA GLY A 14 -17.11 -8.25 4.73
C GLY A 14 -16.43 -7.15 5.54
N THR A 15 -15.12 -6.94 5.38
CA THR A 15 -14.39 -5.92 6.14
C THR A 15 -13.51 -5.16 5.18
N PHE A 16 -13.46 -3.83 5.29
CA PHE A 16 -12.47 -2.96 4.65
C PHE A 16 -11.06 -3.21 5.20
N ALA A 17 -10.69 -4.47 5.39
CA ALA A 17 -9.48 -4.92 6.06
C ALA A 17 -8.65 -5.67 5.04
N LEU A 18 -7.55 -5.05 4.64
CA LEU A 18 -6.40 -5.77 4.11
C LEU A 18 -6.04 -6.90 5.09
N ASN A 19 -5.74 -8.08 4.57
CA ASN A 19 -5.20 -9.17 5.37
C ASN A 19 -3.78 -8.84 5.86
N ARG A 20 -3.21 -9.67 6.74
CA ARG A 20 -1.89 -9.39 7.35
C ARG A 20 -0.78 -9.22 6.30
N GLU A 21 -0.79 -10.03 5.24
CA GLU A 21 0.21 -10.00 4.18
C GLU A 21 0.05 -8.74 3.32
N GLU A 22 -1.18 -8.42 2.92
CA GLU A 22 -1.50 -7.19 2.17
C GLU A 22 -1.14 -5.93 2.96
N ARG A 23 -1.35 -5.94 4.29
CA ARG A 23 -0.92 -4.83 5.17
C ARG A 23 0.59 -4.73 5.22
N ALA A 24 1.30 -5.84 5.38
CA ALA A 24 2.77 -5.84 5.39
C ALA A 24 3.32 -5.32 4.05
N GLN A 25 2.77 -5.78 2.94
CA GLN A 25 3.14 -5.34 1.61
C GLN A 25 2.87 -3.84 1.41
N LEU A 26 1.69 -3.35 1.80
CA LEU A 26 1.38 -1.93 1.69
C LEU A 26 2.32 -1.08 2.55
N ASN A 27 2.67 -1.52 3.76
CA ASN A 27 3.66 -0.85 4.60
C ASN A 27 5.01 -0.76 3.89
N THR A 28 5.50 -1.89 3.36
CA THR A 28 6.75 -1.93 2.59
C THR A 28 6.71 -0.96 1.41
N ILE A 29 5.59 -0.92 0.66
CA ILE A 29 5.44 0.04 -0.44
C ILE A 29 5.52 1.48 0.09
N ILE A 30 4.79 1.83 1.15
CA ILE A 30 4.81 3.19 1.70
C ILE A 30 6.23 3.58 2.19
N ASP A 31 6.97 2.65 2.80
CA ASP A 31 8.37 2.85 3.20
C ASP A 31 9.32 3.04 2.01
N LEU A 32 9.02 2.43 0.87
CA LEU A 32 9.78 2.64 -0.37
C LEU A 32 9.42 3.97 -1.03
N LEU A 33 8.17 4.41 -0.90
CA LEU A 33 7.73 5.68 -1.43
C LEU A 33 8.32 6.83 -0.61
N ILE A 34 8.18 6.80 0.71
CA ILE A 34 8.61 7.91 1.56
C ILE A 34 9.97 7.55 2.17
N PRO A 35 11.07 8.17 1.71
CA PRO A 35 12.38 7.92 2.30
C PRO A 35 12.38 8.37 3.76
N SER A 36 12.84 7.50 4.64
CA SER A 36 13.19 7.88 6.02
C SER A 36 14.62 8.40 6.06
N ASP A 37 14.85 9.44 6.86
CA ASP A 37 16.16 10.03 7.10
C ASP A 37 16.30 10.35 8.61
N ASP A 38 17.44 10.89 9.06
CA ASP A 38 17.73 11.07 10.49
C ASP A 38 16.68 11.97 11.20
N ASP A 39 16.08 12.91 10.48
CA ASP A 39 15.05 13.84 10.99
C ASP A 39 13.61 13.31 10.82
N PHE A 40 13.42 12.26 10.00
CA PHE A 40 12.11 11.79 9.56
C PHE A 40 11.93 10.28 9.80
N PRO A 41 11.08 9.87 10.76
CA PRO A 41 10.89 8.46 11.09
C PRO A 41 10.28 7.71 9.91
N SER A 42 10.56 6.41 9.81
CA SER A 42 9.97 5.60 8.76
C SER A 42 8.44 5.53 8.87
N PRO A 43 7.73 5.50 7.72
CA PRO A 43 6.27 5.45 7.71
C PRO A 43 5.71 4.28 8.51
N SER A 44 6.30 3.09 8.41
CA SER A 44 5.91 1.92 9.20
C SER A 44 5.99 2.15 10.71
N SER A 45 6.93 2.98 11.20
CA SER A 45 7.05 3.31 12.62
C SER A 45 5.91 4.19 13.15
N LEU A 46 5.17 4.83 12.25
CA LEU A 46 4.04 5.70 12.59
C LEU A 46 2.69 4.98 12.58
N GLN A 47 2.66 3.66 12.29
CA GLN A 47 1.45 2.82 12.22
C GLN A 47 0.35 3.44 11.33
N LEU A 48 0.75 3.97 10.18
CA LEU A 48 -0.09 4.81 9.31
C LEU A 48 -1.18 4.06 8.56
N ILE A 49 -1.07 2.72 8.45
CA ILE A 49 -1.94 1.93 7.57
C ILE A 49 -3.42 2.12 7.88
N ASP A 50 -3.82 2.18 9.15
CA ASP A 50 -5.24 2.30 9.49
C ASP A 50 -5.81 3.67 9.08
N GLU A 51 -5.03 4.74 9.22
CA GLU A 51 -5.40 6.07 8.72
C GLU A 51 -5.38 6.13 7.20
N PHE A 52 -4.39 5.50 6.57
CA PHE A 52 -4.30 5.39 5.12
C PHE A 52 -5.53 4.67 4.55
N LEU A 53 -5.93 3.55 5.15
CA LEU A 53 -7.11 2.78 4.76
C LEU A 53 -8.43 3.51 5.04
N PHE A 54 -8.46 4.45 6.00
CA PHE A 54 -9.63 5.28 6.24
C PHE A 54 -10.03 6.08 5.00
N TYR A 55 -9.06 6.57 4.20
CA TYR A 55 -9.33 7.32 2.98
C TYR A 55 -9.94 6.50 1.83
N PHE A 56 -9.91 5.17 1.94
CA PHE A 56 -10.54 4.25 0.99
C PHE A 56 -12.00 3.93 1.34
N ARG A 57 -12.48 4.38 2.51
CA ARG A 57 -13.88 4.20 2.87
C ARG A 57 -14.74 5.08 1.96
N PRO A 58 -15.81 4.54 1.36
CA PRO A 58 -16.76 5.34 0.61
C PRO A 58 -17.40 6.35 1.58
N SER A 59 -17.05 7.64 1.46
CA SER A 59 -17.80 8.67 2.17
C SER A 59 -19.19 8.76 1.53
N GLN A 60 -20.26 8.77 2.33
CA GLN A 60 -21.63 8.87 1.84
C GLN A 60 -21.89 10.11 0.95
N GLN A 61 -20.97 11.09 0.93
CA GLN A 61 -21.09 12.34 0.17
C GLN A 61 -20.27 12.41 -1.13
N ARG A 62 -19.44 11.41 -1.48
CA ARG A 62 -18.60 11.48 -2.70
C ARG A 62 -18.62 10.17 -3.47
N GLN A 63 -19.61 10.02 -4.36
CA GLN A 63 -19.65 8.97 -5.39
C GLN A 63 -18.70 9.26 -6.57
N VAL A 64 -17.56 9.91 -6.33
CA VAL A 64 -16.55 10.06 -7.39
C VAL A 64 -15.72 8.79 -7.40
N THR A 65 -15.78 8.03 -8.50
CA THR A 65 -14.92 6.87 -8.70
C THR A 65 -13.46 7.34 -8.72
N ARG A 66 -12.75 7.17 -7.60
CA ARG A 66 -11.31 7.44 -7.53
C ARG A 66 -10.55 6.34 -8.25
N MET A 67 -9.48 6.71 -8.96
CA MET A 67 -8.60 5.73 -9.59
C MET A 67 -7.95 4.88 -8.50
N LEU A 68 -7.53 5.52 -7.41
CA LEU A 68 -7.18 4.88 -6.14
C LEU A 68 -8.44 4.52 -5.33
N ASN A 69 -8.85 3.25 -5.41
CA ASN A 69 -9.90 2.66 -4.59
C ASN A 69 -9.46 1.29 -4.05
N LEU A 70 -10.15 0.76 -3.05
CA LEU A 70 -9.71 -0.45 -2.34
C LEU A 70 -9.59 -1.65 -3.28
N LYS A 71 -10.54 -1.80 -4.21
CA LYS A 71 -10.52 -2.91 -5.18
C LYS A 71 -9.29 -2.84 -6.08
N ARG A 72 -8.94 -1.64 -6.57
CA ARG A 72 -7.75 -1.44 -7.41
C ARG A 72 -6.46 -1.61 -6.61
N LEU A 73 -6.43 -1.11 -5.38
CA LEU A 73 -5.30 -1.32 -4.46
C LEU A 73 -5.03 -2.82 -4.24
N LEU A 74 -6.07 -3.61 -3.91
CA LEU A 74 -5.96 -5.06 -3.72
C LEU A 74 -5.43 -5.76 -4.98
N LEU A 75 -5.91 -5.36 -6.16
CA LEU A 75 -5.43 -5.90 -7.42
C LEU A 75 -3.95 -5.59 -7.65
N VAL A 76 -3.52 -4.36 -7.39
CA VAL A 76 -2.11 -3.95 -7.52
C VAL A 76 -1.22 -4.72 -6.54
N LEU A 77 -1.63 -4.85 -5.28
CA LEU A 77 -0.90 -5.64 -4.28
C LEU A 77 -0.75 -7.11 -4.75
N HIS A 78 -1.83 -7.70 -5.26
CA HIS A 78 -1.80 -9.05 -5.82
C HIS A 78 -0.83 -9.16 -7.01
N ASN A 79 -0.89 -8.23 -7.96
CA ASN A 79 -0.03 -8.23 -9.14
C ASN A 79 1.45 -8.07 -8.78
N LEU A 80 1.76 -7.20 -7.82
CA LEU A 80 3.12 -7.01 -7.31
C LEU A 80 3.65 -8.29 -6.64
N ASN A 81 2.82 -8.98 -5.85
CA ASN A 81 3.20 -10.27 -5.28
C ASN A 81 3.44 -11.33 -6.36
N GLN A 82 2.57 -11.41 -7.37
CA GLN A 82 2.78 -12.33 -8.49
C GLN A 82 4.07 -12.03 -9.27
N ALA A 83 4.33 -10.75 -9.55
CA ALA A 83 5.56 -10.33 -10.23
C ALA A 83 6.83 -10.61 -9.40
N ALA A 84 6.72 -10.61 -8.07
CA ALA A 84 7.78 -10.97 -7.14
C ALA A 84 7.94 -12.50 -6.92
N GLY A 85 7.17 -13.35 -7.61
CA GLY A 85 7.22 -14.80 -7.43
C GLY A 85 6.44 -15.32 -6.21
N GLY A 86 5.58 -14.49 -5.62
CA GLY A 86 4.63 -14.86 -4.57
C GLY A 86 4.63 -13.93 -3.37
N ASP A 87 5.78 -13.35 -3.02
CA ASP A 87 5.91 -12.47 -1.86
C ASP A 87 6.82 -11.28 -2.17
N PHE A 88 6.20 -10.11 -2.36
CA PHE A 88 6.89 -8.86 -2.62
C PHE A 88 7.79 -8.42 -1.47
N CYS A 89 7.47 -8.79 -0.22
CA CYS A 89 8.26 -8.36 0.94
C CYS A 89 9.57 -9.15 1.08
N GLN A 90 9.68 -10.34 0.46
CA GLN A 90 10.84 -11.24 0.58
C GLN A 90 11.90 -11.02 -0.51
N ILE A 91 11.55 -10.35 -1.60
CA ILE A 91 12.51 -10.01 -2.67
C ILE A 91 13.43 -8.86 -2.24
N SER A 92 14.56 -8.68 -2.95
CA SER A 92 15.53 -7.63 -2.60
C SER A 92 14.94 -6.22 -2.75
N LYS A 93 15.45 -5.25 -1.99
CA LYS A 93 15.01 -3.85 -2.07
C LYS A 93 15.15 -3.28 -3.48
N GLU A 94 16.19 -3.66 -4.22
CA GLU A 94 16.37 -3.27 -5.62
C GLU A 94 15.25 -3.82 -6.52
N GLN A 95 14.87 -5.08 -6.33
CA GLN A 95 13.76 -5.68 -7.07
C GLN A 95 12.41 -5.06 -6.69
N GLN A 96 12.20 -4.73 -5.41
CA GLN A 96 10.99 -4.03 -4.96
C GLN A 96 10.86 -2.67 -5.63
N ASN A 97 11.95 -1.88 -5.67
CA ASN A 97 11.99 -0.60 -6.37
C ASN A 97 11.78 -0.74 -7.87
N TYR A 98 12.39 -1.75 -8.50
CA TYR A 98 12.18 -2.03 -9.92
C TYR A 98 10.71 -2.31 -10.23
N LEU A 99 10.04 -3.15 -9.43
CA LEU A 99 8.62 -3.45 -9.62
C LEU A 99 7.72 -2.24 -9.36
N LEU A 100 8.04 -1.40 -8.38
CA LEU A 100 7.31 -0.13 -8.17
C LEU A 100 7.50 0.85 -9.33
N HIS A 101 8.70 0.92 -9.89
CA HIS A 101 8.94 1.74 -11.08
C HIS A 101 8.19 1.20 -12.30
N GLN A 102 8.08 -0.12 -12.46
CA GLN A 102 7.22 -0.69 -13.50
C GLN A 102 5.75 -0.33 -13.29
N LEU A 103 5.25 -0.36 -12.05
CA LEU A 103 3.89 0.10 -11.72
C LEU A 103 3.69 1.57 -12.08
N GLU A 104 4.66 2.44 -11.75
CA GLU A 104 4.62 3.86 -12.11
C GLU A 104 4.52 4.07 -13.63
N GLN A 105 5.28 3.31 -14.42
CA GLN A 105 5.23 3.40 -15.89
C GLN A 105 3.91 2.88 -16.47
N GLN A 106 3.35 1.80 -15.89
CA GLN A 106 2.14 1.15 -16.40
C GLN A 106 0.85 1.86 -15.98
N GLU A 107 0.79 2.35 -14.75
CA GLU A 107 -0.39 3.00 -14.17
C GLU A 107 -0.02 4.34 -13.48
N PRO A 108 0.49 5.34 -14.22
CA PRO A 108 1.05 6.56 -13.63
C PRO A 108 0.06 7.34 -12.78
N ALA A 109 -1.21 7.41 -13.19
CA ALA A 109 -2.23 8.12 -12.43
C ALA A 109 -2.61 7.39 -11.11
N PHE A 110 -2.62 6.04 -11.11
CA PHE A 110 -2.80 5.29 -9.88
C PHE A 110 -1.60 5.50 -8.94
N PHE A 111 -0.38 5.39 -9.47
CA PHE A 111 0.84 5.58 -8.70
C PHE A 111 0.90 7.00 -8.09
N GLN A 112 0.53 8.02 -8.87
CA GLN A 112 0.50 9.40 -8.39
C GLN A 112 -0.53 9.61 -7.28
N GLU A 113 -1.72 9.02 -7.37
CA GLU A 113 -2.70 9.08 -6.28
C GLU A 113 -2.21 8.31 -5.05
N LEU A 114 -1.58 7.15 -5.23
CA LEU A 114 -1.01 6.35 -4.14
C LEU A 114 0.08 7.14 -3.41
N TRP A 115 1.00 7.73 -4.16
CA TRP A 115 2.04 8.62 -3.65
C TRP A 115 1.44 9.79 -2.88
N THR A 116 0.52 10.52 -3.50
CA THR A 116 -0.12 11.70 -2.90
C THR A 116 -0.79 11.34 -1.58
N LEU A 117 -1.52 10.21 -1.55
CA LEU A 117 -2.18 9.76 -0.33
C LEU A 117 -1.18 9.33 0.75
N ALA A 118 -0.11 8.63 0.38
CA ALA A 118 0.93 8.19 1.31
C ALA A 118 1.62 9.40 1.93
N THR A 119 2.09 10.33 1.10
CA THR A 119 2.72 11.59 1.53
C THR A 119 1.80 12.42 2.41
N HIS A 120 0.54 12.59 2.01
CA HIS A 120 -0.44 13.33 2.80
C HIS A 120 -0.67 12.69 4.17
N SER A 121 -0.85 11.37 4.21
CA SER A 121 -1.07 10.63 5.47
C SER A 121 0.14 10.74 6.39
N TYR A 122 1.35 10.60 5.84
CA TYR A 122 2.60 10.70 6.58
C TYR A 122 2.79 12.08 7.23
N TYR A 123 2.73 13.15 6.44
CA TYR A 123 2.96 14.50 6.96
C TYR A 123 1.83 15.00 7.86
N THR A 124 0.58 14.57 7.62
CA THR A 124 -0.53 14.86 8.53
C THR A 124 -0.29 14.22 9.89
N ARG A 125 0.16 12.96 9.91
CA ARG A 125 0.50 12.27 11.16
C ARG A 125 1.69 12.90 11.87
N LEU A 126 2.72 13.29 11.12
CA LEU A 126 3.92 13.94 11.66
C LEU A 126 3.59 15.31 12.27
N ALA A 127 2.79 16.12 11.57
CA ALA A 127 2.32 17.41 12.07
C ALA A 127 1.44 17.25 13.33
N GLY A 128 0.55 16.24 13.34
CA GLY A 128 -0.27 15.91 14.50
C GLY A 128 0.56 15.51 15.73
N LYS A 129 1.67 14.78 15.54
CA LYS A 129 2.61 14.46 16.65
C LYS A 129 3.38 15.69 17.13
N LYS A 130 3.75 16.60 16.23
CA LYS A 130 4.51 17.82 16.57
C LYS A 130 3.68 18.86 17.34
N ALA A 131 2.35 18.80 17.23
CA ALA A 131 1.43 19.72 17.91
C ALA A 131 1.13 19.38 19.39
N ILE A 132 1.63 18.26 19.91
CA ILE A 132 1.37 17.78 21.28
C ILE A 132 2.60 18.00 22.21
N HIS A 133 3.56 18.84 21.80
CA HIS A 133 4.75 19.18 22.59
C HIS A 133 4.84 20.69 22.86
#